data_AF-A0A7Y2IR14-F1
#
_entry.id   AF-A0A7Y2IR14-F1
#
_cell.length_a   1.000
_cell.length_b   1.000
_cell.length_c   1.000
_cell.angle_alpha   90.00
_cell.angle_beta   90.00
_cell.angle_gamma   90.00
#
_symmetry.space_group_name_H-M   'P 1'
#
loop_
_entity.id
_entity.type
_entity.pdbx_description
1 polymer ?
#
loop_
_entity_poly.entity_id
_entity_poly.type
_entity_poly.pdbx_seq_one_letter_code
_entity_poly.pdbx_strand_id
1 'polypeptide(L)'
;MTRIVAIQGDLTAQDVDAIVNAANEHLVHGGGVAAAISRAGGPAIQADSDRWVAENGPVKPGAAAVTTAGEMPATWVIHVVGPRYRPDQENEGLLI
;
A
#
# COMPACT_ATOMS: atom_id res chain seq x y z
N MET A 1 16.60 6.10 19.55
CA MET A 1 15.93 7.41 19.38
C MET A 1 15.16 7.37 18.06
N THR A 2 13.89 7.77 18.02
CA THR A 2 13.09 7.75 16.80
C THR A 2 13.34 9.01 15.97
N ARG A 3 13.48 8.87 14.65
CA ARG A 3 13.67 9.98 13.72
C ARG A 3 12.51 10.02 12.73
N ILE A 4 11.96 11.20 12.50
CA ILE A 4 10.95 11.46 11.46
C ILE A 4 11.55 12.46 10.47
N VAL A 5 11.44 12.16 9.18
CA VAL A 5 11.95 13.01 8.09
C VAL A 5 10.87 13.22 7.04
N ALA A 6 10.82 14.42 6.47
CA ALA A 6 10.04 14.72 5.27
C ALA A 6 10.99 14.78 4.08
N ILE A 7 10.67 14.03 3.03
CA ILE A 7 11.50 13.93 1.81
C ILE A 7 10.58 14.15 0.61
N GLN A 8 11.04 14.96 -0.34
CA GLN A 8 10.43 15.03 -1.67
C GLN A 8 11.18 14.06 -2.58
N GLY A 9 10.49 13.04 -3.11
CA GLY A 9 11.10 12.02 -3.96
C GLY A 9 10.10 11.00 -4.46
N ASP A 10 10.62 9.96 -5.11
CA ASP A 10 9.85 8.81 -5.57
C ASP A 10 9.83 7.72 -4.49
N LEU A 11 8.64 7.32 -4.05
CA LEU A 11 8.45 6.29 -3.03
C LEU A 11 9.06 4.95 -3.46
N THR A 12 9.02 4.62 -4.75
CA THR A 12 9.47 3.30 -5.24
C THR A 12 11.00 3.16 -5.31
N ALA A 13 11.72 4.25 -5.11
CA ALA A 13 13.20 4.29 -5.14
C ALA A 13 13.84 4.39 -3.74
N GLN A 14 13.04 4.40 -2.67
CA GLN A 14 13.55 4.54 -1.31
C GLN A 14 14.19 3.23 -0.82
N ASP A 15 15.42 3.33 -0.30
CA ASP A 15 16.15 2.24 0.34
C ASP A 15 15.77 2.15 1.83
N VAL A 16 14.68 1.44 2.11
CA VAL A 16 14.05 1.29 3.43
C VAL A 16 13.49 -0.11 3.59
N ASP A 17 13.25 -0.57 4.81
CA ASP A 17 12.71 -1.93 5.03
C ASP A 17 11.33 -2.13 4.38
N ALA A 18 10.46 -1.11 4.46
CA ALA A 18 9.11 -1.17 3.93
C ALA A 18 8.60 0.20 3.43
N ILE A 19 7.77 0.16 2.40
CA ILE A 19 6.99 1.33 1.94
C ILE A 19 5.50 1.10 2.19
N VAL A 20 4.73 2.19 2.29
CA VAL A 20 3.27 2.15 2.50
C VAL A 20 2.55 2.54 1.22
N ASN A 21 1.68 1.66 0.72
CA ASN A 21 0.84 1.90 -0.44
C ASN A 21 -0.56 2.36 -0.02
N ALA A 22 -1.08 3.41 -0.66
CA ALA A 22 -2.51 3.75 -0.60
C ALA A 22 -3.30 2.80 -1.53
N ALA A 23 -3.90 1.78 -0.93
CA ALA A 23 -4.53 0.68 -1.65
C ALA A 23 -6.07 0.74 -1.62
N ASN A 24 -6.69 -0.05 -2.50
CA ASN A 24 -8.11 -0.40 -2.41
C ASN A 24 -8.28 -1.79 -1.78
N GLU A 25 -9.52 -2.11 -1.43
CA GLU A 25 -9.94 -3.34 -0.74
C GLU A 25 -9.51 -4.64 -1.46
N HIS A 26 -9.34 -4.58 -2.79
CA HIS A 26 -9.00 -5.74 -3.61
C HIS A 26 -7.53 -5.82 -4.00
N LEU A 27 -6.69 -4.90 -3.50
CA LEU A 27 -5.26 -4.82 -3.85
C LEU A 27 -5.00 -4.82 -5.37
N VAL A 28 -5.88 -4.17 -6.14
CA VAL A 28 -5.72 -4.03 -7.60
C VAL A 28 -5.01 -2.71 -7.91
N HIS A 29 -3.81 -2.79 -8.48
CA HIS A 29 -2.88 -1.65 -8.57
C HIS A 29 -3.02 -0.85 -9.88
N GLY A 30 -4.23 -0.34 -10.15
CA GLY A 30 -4.57 0.25 -11.46
C GLY A 30 -4.25 1.74 -11.66
N GLY A 31 -3.96 2.51 -10.60
CA GLY A 31 -3.70 3.95 -10.71
C GLY A 31 -2.91 4.55 -9.55
N GLY A 32 -2.56 5.84 -9.68
CA GLY A 32 -1.86 6.60 -8.63
C GLY A 32 -0.53 5.99 -8.19
N VAL A 33 -0.24 6.08 -6.89
CA VAL A 33 0.97 5.49 -6.28
C VAL A 33 0.95 3.96 -6.36
N ALA A 34 -0.22 3.32 -6.29
CA ALA A 34 -0.33 1.87 -6.40
C ALA A 34 0.17 1.38 -7.77
N ALA A 35 -0.20 2.06 -8.87
CA ALA A 35 0.33 1.72 -10.19
C ALA A 35 1.83 2.01 -10.34
N ALA A 36 2.35 3.04 -9.66
CA ALA A 36 3.80 3.28 -9.63
C ALA A 36 4.53 2.13 -8.93
N ILE A 37 4.04 1.71 -7.77
CA ILE A 37 4.57 0.56 -7.01
C ILE A 37 4.49 -0.73 -7.83
N SER A 38 3.34 -1.03 -8.46
CA SER A 38 3.20 -2.23 -9.27
C SER A 38 4.12 -2.25 -10.49
N ARG A 39 4.42 -1.09 -11.09
CA ARG A 39 5.40 -1.02 -12.19
C ARG A 39 6.83 -1.20 -11.70
N ALA A 40 7.18 -0.58 -10.57
CA ALA A 40 8.54 -0.63 -10.03
C ALA A 40 8.89 -1.97 -9.38
N GLY A 41 7.95 -2.59 -8.67
CA GLY A 41 8.16 -3.90 -8.04
C GLY A 41 7.94 -5.09 -8.99
N GLY A 42 7.51 -4.83 -10.23
CA GLY A 42 7.29 -5.86 -11.24
C GLY A 42 6.06 -6.74 -10.98
N PRO A 43 5.91 -7.84 -11.76
CA PRO A 43 4.71 -8.69 -11.72
C PRO A 43 4.49 -9.38 -10.37
N ALA A 44 5.53 -9.48 -9.54
CA ALA A 44 5.45 -10.05 -8.19
C ALA A 44 4.47 -9.30 -7.28
N ILE A 45 4.31 -7.98 -7.46
CA ILE A 45 3.42 -7.15 -6.64
C ILE A 45 1.97 -7.61 -6.76
N GLN A 46 1.45 -7.68 -8.00
CA GLN A 46 0.06 -8.08 -8.21
C GLN A 46 -0.14 -9.57 -7.90
N ALA A 47 0.83 -10.43 -8.25
CA ALA A 47 0.74 -11.86 -7.96
C ALA A 47 0.66 -12.18 -6.46
N ASP A 48 1.44 -11.49 -5.63
CA ASP A 48 1.39 -11.66 -4.17
C ASP A 48 0.13 -11.03 -3.57
N SER A 49 -0.29 -9.88 -4.11
CA SER A 49 -1.56 -9.23 -3.73
C SER A 49 -2.77 -10.13 -3.99
N ASP A 50 -2.83 -10.75 -5.17
CA ASP A 50 -3.91 -11.65 -5.56
C ASP A 50 -3.94 -12.90 -4.66
N ARG A 51 -2.77 -13.46 -4.34
CA ARG A 51 -2.65 -14.57 -3.39
C ARG A 51 -3.14 -14.15 -2.00
N TRP A 52 -2.71 -13.00 -1.51
CA TRP A 52 -3.11 -12.49 -0.20
C TRP A 52 -4.64 -12.35 -0.12
N VAL A 53 -5.27 -11.75 -1.13
CA VAL A 53 -6.73 -11.59 -1.19
C VAL A 53 -7.46 -12.93 -1.33
N ALA A 54 -6.90 -13.89 -2.08
CA ALA A 54 -7.48 -15.22 -2.20
C ALA A 54 -7.50 -15.97 -0.85
N GLU A 55 -6.47 -15.78 -0.02
CA GLU A 55 -6.35 -16.43 1.29
C GLU A 55 -7.13 -15.72 2.40
N ASN A 56 -7.20 -14.38 2.36
CA ASN A 56 -7.71 -13.56 3.49
C ASN A 56 -9.03 -12.84 3.17
N GLY A 57 -9.45 -12.82 1.91
CA GLY A 57 -10.53 -11.97 1.42
C GLY A 57 -10.10 -10.50 1.23
N PRO A 58 -11.04 -9.61 0.87
CA PRO A 58 -10.74 -8.18 0.68
C PRO A 58 -10.24 -7.50 1.97
N VAL A 59 -9.28 -6.59 1.83
CA VAL A 59 -8.77 -5.76 2.93
C VAL A 59 -9.86 -4.76 3.34
N LYS A 60 -10.19 -4.74 4.64
CA LYS A 60 -11.17 -3.79 5.17
C LYS A 60 -10.59 -2.38 5.27
N PRO A 61 -11.40 -1.32 5.14
CA PRO A 61 -10.98 0.02 5.50
C PRO A 61 -10.38 0.07 6.92
N GLY A 62 -9.27 0.78 7.10
CA GLY A 62 -8.52 0.83 8.35
C GLY A 62 -7.55 -0.34 8.58
N ALA A 63 -7.60 -1.38 7.75
CA ALA A 63 -6.68 -2.52 7.82
C ALA A 63 -5.57 -2.43 6.77
N ALA A 64 -4.60 -3.33 6.90
CA ALA A 64 -3.48 -3.44 5.98
C ALA A 64 -3.19 -4.89 5.57
N ALA A 65 -2.70 -5.07 4.35
CA ALA A 65 -2.08 -6.29 3.86
C ALA A 65 -0.57 -6.05 3.67
N VAL A 66 0.24 -7.10 3.85
CA VAL A 66 1.70 -7.02 3.64
C VAL A 66 2.10 -8.00 2.55
N THR A 67 2.84 -7.52 1.57
CA THR A 67 3.33 -8.30 0.42
C THR A 67 4.81 -7.99 0.16
N THR A 68 5.44 -8.80 -0.69
CA THR A 68 6.77 -8.51 -1.23
C THR A 68 6.82 -7.16 -1.95
N ALA A 69 7.96 -6.48 -1.88
CA ALA A 69 8.26 -5.32 -2.72
C ALA A 69 8.81 -5.68 -4.11
N GLY A 70 8.97 -6.97 -4.41
CA GLY A 70 9.42 -7.46 -5.71
C GLY A 70 10.80 -6.93 -6.07
N GLU A 71 10.89 -6.17 -7.15
CA GLU A 71 12.15 -5.64 -7.70
C GLU A 71 12.61 -4.31 -7.06
N MET A 72 11.81 -3.71 -6.17
CA MET A 72 12.16 -2.44 -5.52
C MET A 72 13.30 -2.61 -4.50
N PRO A 73 14.02 -1.53 -4.13
CA PRO A 73 15.01 -1.57 -3.05
C PRO A 73 14.41 -1.95 -1.69
N ALA A 74 13.15 -1.59 -1.45
CA ALA A 74 12.45 -1.97 -0.24
C ALA A 74 12.22 -3.49 -0.17
N THR A 75 12.04 -4.03 1.04
CA THR A 75 11.75 -5.47 1.22
C THR A 75 10.25 -5.74 1.17
N TRP A 76 9.44 -4.85 1.76
CA TRP A 76 8.00 -5.06 1.92
C TRP A 76 7.17 -3.88 1.42
N VAL A 77 5.95 -4.19 0.96
CA VAL A 77 4.89 -3.20 0.73
C VAL A 77 3.77 -3.44 1.73
N ILE A 78 3.45 -2.41 2.51
CA ILE A 78 2.30 -2.39 3.41
C ILE A 78 1.16 -1.67 2.70
N HIS A 79 0.15 -2.42 2.26
CA HIS A 79 -1.02 -1.91 1.56
C HIS A 79 -2.10 -1.50 2.54
N VAL A 80 -2.31 -0.19 2.74
CA VAL A 80 -3.30 0.34 3.67
C VAL A 80 -4.53 0.79 2.89
N VAL A 81 -5.71 0.33 3.31
CA VAL A 81 -6.99 0.80 2.76
C VAL A 81 -7.48 1.96 3.62
N GLY A 82 -7.22 3.17 3.13
CA GLY A 82 -7.74 4.39 3.75
C GLY A 82 -9.23 4.59 3.46
N PRO A 83 -9.94 5.39 4.28
CA PRO A 83 -11.32 5.75 4.01
C PRO A 83 -11.45 6.57 2.74
N ARG A 84 -12.61 6.41 2.08
CA ARG A 84 -13.02 7.31 1.00
C ARG A 84 -13.59 8.57 1.62
N TYR A 85 -12.98 9.72 1.30
CA TYR A 85 -13.51 11.00 1.71
C TYR A 85 -14.91 11.22 1.11
N ARG A 86 -15.86 11.60 1.96
CA ARG A 86 -17.19 12.06 1.57
C ARG A 86 -17.51 13.37 2.30
N PRO A 87 -18.03 14.40 1.61
CA PRO A 87 -18.29 15.70 2.22
C PRO A 87 -19.29 15.66 3.39
N ASP A 88 -20.16 14.65 3.40
CA ASP A 88 -21.26 14.45 4.34
C ASP A 88 -20.96 13.38 5.41
N GLN A 89 -19.74 12.84 5.45
CA GLN A 89 -19.36 11.80 6.39
C GLN A 89 -18.36 12.33 7.43
N GLU A 90 -18.69 12.17 8.71
CA GLU A 90 -17.73 12.34 9.79
C GLU A 90 -16.66 11.24 9.66
N ASN A 91 -15.41 11.65 9.44
CA ASN A 91 -14.30 10.72 9.21
C ASN A 91 -13.61 10.29 10.52
N GLU A 92 -14.08 10.77 11.67
CA GLU A 92 -13.61 10.34 12.99
C GLU A 92 -13.89 8.84 13.16
N GLY A 93 -12.85 8.06 13.47
CA GLY A 93 -12.99 6.61 13.68
C GLY A 93 -13.00 5.75 12.40
N LEU A 94 -12.51 6.27 11.25
CA LEU A 94 -12.31 5.43 10.06
C LEU A 94 -10.92 4.76 10.00
N LEU A 95 -10.02 5.14 10.90
CA LEU A 95 -8.64 4.64 11.02
C LEU A 95 -8.33 4.31 12.49
N ILE A 96 -9.18 3.50 13.11
CA ILE A 96 -9.05 3.03 14.51
C ILE A 96 -8.51 1.61 14.57
#